data_AF-A0A965PR05-F1
#
_entry.id   AF-A0A965PR05-F1
#
_cell.length_a   1.000
_cell.length_b   1.000
_cell.length_c   1.000
_cell.angle_alpha   90.00
_cell.angle_beta   90.00
_cell.angle_gamma   90.00
#
_symmetry.space_group_name_H-M   'P 1'
#
loop_
_entity.id
_entity.type
_entity.pdbx_description
1 polymer ?
#
loop_
_entity_poly.entity_id
_entity_poly.type
_entity_poly.pdbx_seq_one_letter_code
_entity_poly.pdbx_strand_id
1 'polypeptide(L)'
;MCVASLAIHDDSWVIDKQEIANYVIDFVRANPGLREVVCDKTFWQDEMIQWEQAGINIVEIPQNLSYFVPATARLFEGIMTKQFRHDGDPALARHIENCILKMDSSGKSRLTKDFRNPRQKIDLAVALMMAWHRASAKLEPEIIPQFYF
;
A
#
# COMPACT_ATOMS: atom_id res chain seq x y z
N MET A 1 -1.06 -33.40 -6.25
CA MET A 1 -2.40 -32.81 -6.07
C MET A 1 -2.42 -32.24 -4.66
N CYS A 2 -1.95 -30.99 -4.50
CA CYS A 2 -1.79 -30.36 -3.17
C CYS A 2 -3.07 -29.59 -2.87
N VAL A 3 -3.76 -29.96 -1.80
CA VAL A 3 -5.00 -29.36 -1.37
C VAL A 3 -4.65 -28.00 -0.75
N ALA A 4 -4.80 -26.92 -1.51
CA ALA A 4 -4.72 -25.58 -0.98
C ALA A 4 -5.90 -25.37 -0.03
N SER A 5 -5.62 -25.27 1.27
CA SER A 5 -6.62 -24.92 2.28
C SER A 5 -7.21 -23.56 1.95
N LEU A 6 -8.47 -23.55 1.50
CA LEU A 6 -9.24 -22.41 1.00
C LEU A 6 -9.92 -21.59 2.12
N ALA A 7 -9.52 -21.76 3.38
CA ALA A 7 -10.13 -21.09 4.52
C ALA A 7 -9.23 -19.97 5.07
N ILE A 8 -9.24 -18.78 4.44
CA ILE A 8 -8.59 -17.57 4.98
C ILE A 8 -9.57 -16.38 5.01
N HIS A 9 -10.84 -16.66 5.27
CA HIS A 9 -11.90 -15.66 5.41
C HIS A 9 -12.60 -15.79 6.76
N ASP A 10 -11.82 -16.08 7.80
CA ASP A 10 -12.28 -15.97 9.17
C ASP A 10 -12.24 -14.48 9.56
N ASP A 11 -13.41 -13.88 9.79
CA ASP A 11 -13.56 -12.47 10.17
C ASP A 11 -13.48 -12.28 11.72
N SER A 12 -13.17 -13.33 12.49
CA SER A 12 -13.09 -13.28 13.97
C SER A 12 -11.74 -12.78 14.50
N TRP A 13 -10.77 -12.56 13.63
CA TRP A 13 -9.44 -12.12 14.00
C TRP A 13 -9.44 -10.71 14.59
N VAL A 14 -8.75 -10.55 15.71
CA VAL A 14 -8.55 -9.27 16.39
C VAL A 14 -7.10 -8.89 16.24
N ILE A 15 -6.86 -7.62 15.91
CA ILE A 15 -5.53 -7.05 15.75
C ILE A 15 -5.20 -6.22 16.98
N ASP A 16 -4.05 -6.48 17.59
CA ASP A 16 -3.44 -5.51 18.50
C ASP A 16 -2.72 -4.45 17.66
N LYS A 17 -3.27 -3.22 17.66
CA LYS A 17 -2.66 -2.09 16.93
C LYS A 17 -1.27 -1.74 17.46
N GLN A 18 -1.03 -1.92 18.75
CA GLN A 18 0.28 -1.62 19.34
C GLN A 18 1.34 -2.61 18.86
N GLU A 19 0.96 -3.89 18.70
CA GLU A 19 1.83 -4.90 18.12
C GLU A 19 2.25 -4.52 16.69
N ILE A 20 1.29 -4.07 15.87
CA ILE A 20 1.58 -3.60 14.50
C ILE A 20 2.44 -2.34 14.53
N ALA A 21 2.14 -1.38 15.41
CA ALA A 21 2.91 -0.16 15.52
C ALA A 21 4.38 -0.44 15.84
N ASN A 22 4.64 -1.37 16.78
CA ASN A 22 5.98 -1.80 17.14
C ASN A 22 6.66 -2.56 16.00
N TYR A 23 5.92 -3.46 15.32
CA TYR A 23 6.43 -4.20 14.17
C TYR A 23 6.91 -3.26 13.05
N VAL A 24 6.15 -2.22 12.72
CA VAL A 24 6.54 -1.24 11.69
C VAL A 24 7.85 -0.54 12.08
N ILE A 25 8.00 -0.14 13.35
CA ILE A 25 9.23 0.49 13.84
C ILE A 25 10.43 -0.46 13.70
N ASP A 26 10.28 -1.70 14.14
CA ASP A 26 11.36 -2.70 14.07
C ASP A 26 11.69 -3.08 12.62
N PHE A 27 10.67 -3.16 11.76
CA PHE A 27 10.85 -3.40 10.33
C PHE A 27 11.63 -2.27 9.67
N VAL A 28 11.31 -1.00 9.94
CA VAL A 28 12.05 0.15 9.38
C VAL A 28 13.50 0.15 9.88
N ARG A 29 13.72 -0.11 11.17
CA ARG A 29 15.08 -0.20 11.77
C ARG A 29 15.91 -1.32 11.16
N ALA A 30 15.29 -2.46 10.86
CA ALA A 30 15.94 -3.59 10.20
C ALA A 30 16.25 -3.32 8.72
N ASN A 31 15.59 -2.34 8.09
CA ASN A 31 15.71 -2.03 6.67
C ASN A 31 16.18 -0.58 6.46
N PRO A 32 17.46 -0.26 6.69
CA PRO A 32 17.98 1.11 6.57
C PRO A 32 17.91 1.70 5.15
N GLY A 33 17.65 0.87 4.13
CA GLY A 33 17.38 1.32 2.76
C GLY A 33 15.95 1.83 2.52
N LEU A 34 15.04 1.61 3.48
CA LEU A 34 13.66 2.08 3.42
C LEU A 34 13.63 3.59 3.67
N ARG A 35 13.10 4.35 2.70
CA ARG A 35 13.11 5.83 2.73
C ARG A 35 11.84 6.45 3.29
N GLU A 36 10.71 5.79 3.09
CA GLU A 36 9.40 6.27 3.51
C GLU A 36 8.44 5.09 3.68
N VAL A 37 7.45 5.27 4.54
CA VAL A 37 6.32 4.35 4.72
C VAL A 37 5.05 5.07 4.27
N VAL A 38 4.28 4.41 3.41
CA VAL A 38 3.06 4.97 2.85
C VAL A 38 1.88 4.35 3.56
N CYS A 39 0.95 5.17 4.07
CA CYS A 39 -0.18 4.69 4.87
C CYS A 39 -1.49 5.34 4.43
N ASP A 40 -2.56 4.56 4.48
CA ASP A 40 -3.92 5.10 4.43
C ASP A 40 -4.38 5.44 5.85
N LYS A 41 -4.88 6.66 6.03
CA LYS A 41 -5.14 7.24 7.36
C LYS A 41 -6.16 6.46 8.20
N THR A 42 -7.09 5.75 7.57
CA THR A 42 -8.30 5.28 8.24
C THR A 42 -7.92 4.26 9.32
N PHE A 43 -8.26 4.57 10.58
CA PHE A 43 -7.96 3.76 11.77
C PHE A 43 -6.51 3.76 12.25
N TRP A 44 -5.58 4.47 11.61
CA TRP A 44 -4.14 4.46 11.95
C TRP A 44 -3.60 5.81 12.43
N GLN A 45 -4.47 6.77 12.76
CA GLN A 45 -4.07 8.14 13.05
C GLN A 45 -3.10 8.27 14.23
N ASP A 46 -3.37 7.54 15.32
CA ASP A 46 -2.54 7.58 16.53
C ASP A 46 -1.19 6.89 16.28
N GLU A 47 -1.21 5.77 15.55
CA GLU A 47 0.01 5.02 15.20
C GLU A 47 0.90 5.80 14.21
N MET A 48 0.31 6.55 13.28
CA MET A 48 1.06 7.44 12.39
C MET A 48 1.83 8.50 13.19
N ILE A 49 1.21 9.10 14.22
CA ILE A 49 1.89 10.04 15.12
C ILE A 49 3.02 9.33 15.87
N GLN A 50 2.80 8.10 16.35
CA GLN A 50 3.84 7.30 17.00
C GLN A 50 5.02 7.02 16.07
N TRP A 51 4.76 6.68 14.80
CA TRP A 51 5.80 6.41 13.81
C TRP A 51 6.58 7.66 13.43
N GLU A 52 5.92 8.81 13.28
CA GLU A 52 6.58 10.10 13.06
C GLU A 52 7.50 10.46 14.25
N GLN A 53 7.03 10.26 15.49
CA GLN A 53 7.84 10.45 16.70
C GLN A 53 9.03 9.49 16.78
N ALA A 54 8.91 8.30 16.19
CA ALA A 54 10.00 7.33 16.07
C ALA A 54 11.01 7.68 14.94
N GLY A 55 10.81 8.80 14.23
CA GLY A 55 11.67 9.26 13.15
C GLY A 55 11.40 8.59 11.80
N ILE A 56 10.24 7.95 11.64
CA ILE A 56 9.85 7.32 10.37
C ILE A 56 9.20 8.38 9.48
N ASN A 57 9.67 8.50 8.25
CA ASN A 57 9.04 9.34 7.24
C ASN A 57 7.74 8.69 6.76
N ILE A 58 6.62 9.09 7.37
CA ILE A 58 5.27 8.63 7.01
C ILE A 58 4.67 9.54 5.93
N VAL A 59 4.13 8.92 4.88
CA VAL A 59 3.40 9.62 3.81
C VAL A 59 1.94 9.17 3.86
N GLU A 60 1.06 10.09 4.25
CA GLU A 60 -0.38 9.89 4.18
C GLU A 60 -0.85 9.95 2.73
N ILE A 61 -1.58 8.92 2.30
CA ILE A 61 -2.20 8.89 0.96
C ILE A 61 -3.72 8.92 1.08
N PRO A 62 -4.39 9.86 0.38
CA PRO A 62 -5.84 9.90 0.38
C PRO A 62 -6.41 8.77 -0.49
N GLN A 63 -7.42 8.06 0.03
CA GLN A 63 -8.18 7.07 -0.73
C GLN A 63 -9.22 7.72 -1.67
N ASN A 64 -8.76 8.57 -2.58
CA ASN A 64 -9.62 9.27 -3.53
C ASN A 64 -9.25 8.96 -4.99
N LEU A 65 -10.18 9.27 -5.91
CA LEU A 65 -9.99 8.99 -7.33
C LEU A 65 -8.82 9.75 -7.95
N SER A 66 -8.53 10.97 -7.49
CA SER A 66 -7.41 11.77 -7.98
C SER A 66 -6.06 11.11 -7.73
N TYR A 67 -5.92 10.32 -6.65
CA TYR A 67 -4.71 9.55 -6.38
C TYR A 67 -4.75 8.16 -7.02
N PHE A 68 -5.87 7.45 -6.90
CA PHE A 68 -5.96 6.05 -7.34
C PHE A 68 -5.82 5.89 -8.86
N VAL A 69 -6.34 6.82 -9.66
CA VAL A 69 -6.24 6.77 -11.12
C VAL A 69 -4.77 6.81 -11.59
N PRO A 70 -3.95 7.83 -11.25
CA PRO A 70 -2.54 7.85 -11.65
C PRO A 70 -1.73 6.71 -11.03
N ALA A 71 -2.01 6.33 -9.77
CA ALA A 71 -1.33 5.22 -9.12
C ALA A 71 -1.61 3.87 -9.81
N THR A 72 -2.85 3.62 -10.23
CA THR A 72 -3.22 2.41 -11.00
C THR A 72 -2.50 2.37 -12.34
N ALA A 73 -2.45 3.51 -13.05
CA ALA A 73 -1.77 3.59 -14.34
C ALA A 73 -0.26 3.30 -14.20
N ARG A 74 0.39 3.86 -13.17
CA ARG A 74 1.80 3.61 -12.88
C ARG A 74 2.10 2.17 -12.49
N LEU A 75 1.23 1.56 -11.70
CA LEU A 75 1.35 0.13 -11.37
C LEU A 75 1.26 -0.72 -12.63
N PHE A 76 0.26 -0.48 -13.48
CA PHE A 76 0.07 -1.20 -14.73
C PHE A 76 1.29 -1.07 -15.66
N GLU A 77 1.79 0.16 -15.84
CA GLU A 77 3.02 0.42 -16.62
C GLU A 77 4.21 -0.35 -16.06
N GLY A 78 4.45 -0.28 -14.75
CA GLY A 78 5.56 -0.99 -14.09
C GLY A 78 5.49 -2.51 -14.23
N ILE A 79 4.28 -3.08 -14.16
CA ILE A 79 4.06 -4.52 -14.40
C ILE A 79 4.37 -4.88 -15.86
N MET A 80 3.79 -4.15 -16.82
CA MET A 80 3.95 -4.44 -18.26
C MET A 80 5.40 -4.28 -18.72
N THR A 81 6.11 -3.32 -18.16
CA THR A 81 7.52 -3.05 -18.45
C THR A 81 8.49 -3.85 -17.57
N LYS A 82 7.99 -4.67 -16.64
CA LYS A 82 8.77 -5.52 -15.73
C LYS A 82 9.79 -4.74 -14.88
N GLN A 83 9.40 -3.57 -14.38
CA GLN A 83 10.28 -2.68 -13.61
C GLN A 83 10.50 -3.11 -12.16
N PHE A 84 9.65 -3.97 -11.61
CA PHE A 84 9.79 -4.49 -10.25
C PHE A 84 9.42 -5.98 -10.18
N ARG A 85 9.78 -6.61 -9.06
CA ARG A 85 9.42 -7.99 -8.72
C ARG A 85 8.93 -8.03 -7.28
N HIS A 86 7.94 -8.87 -7.01
CA HIS A 86 7.58 -9.28 -5.66
C HIS A 86 8.14 -10.69 -5.39
N ASP A 87 8.16 -11.10 -4.13
CA ASP A 87 8.70 -12.37 -3.62
C ASP A 87 7.91 -13.63 -4.00
N GLY A 88 6.69 -13.44 -4.52
CA GLY A 88 5.81 -14.53 -4.91
C GLY A 88 4.82 -14.95 -3.81
N ASP A 89 4.61 -14.09 -2.81
CA ASP A 89 3.64 -14.33 -1.74
C ASP A 89 2.24 -14.70 -2.29
N PRO A 90 1.69 -15.88 -1.92
CA PRO A 90 0.38 -16.33 -2.41
C PRO A 90 -0.80 -15.45 -2.00
N ALA A 91 -0.71 -14.71 -0.88
CA ALA A 91 -1.75 -13.78 -0.46
C ALA A 91 -1.73 -12.54 -1.35
N LEU A 92 -0.56 -12.00 -1.68
CA LEU A 92 -0.44 -10.91 -2.67
C LEU A 92 -0.98 -11.34 -4.02
N ALA A 93 -0.60 -12.54 -4.51
CA ALA A 93 -1.10 -13.06 -5.79
C ALA A 93 -2.64 -13.14 -5.81
N ARG A 94 -3.26 -13.65 -4.74
CA ARG A 94 -4.72 -13.70 -4.60
C ARG A 94 -5.36 -12.32 -4.58
N HIS A 95 -4.76 -11.36 -3.88
CA HIS A 95 -5.27 -9.99 -3.85
C HIS A 95 -5.21 -9.34 -5.23
N ILE A 96 -4.15 -9.62 -6.01
CA ILE A 96 -4.03 -9.17 -7.41
C ILE A 96 -5.11 -9.84 -8.28
N GLU A 97 -5.36 -11.15 -8.13
CA GLU A 97 -6.42 -11.86 -8.86
C GLU A 97 -7.83 -11.34 -8.55
N ASN A 98 -8.07 -10.89 -7.33
CA ASN A 98 -9.34 -10.28 -6.92
C ASN A 98 -9.55 -8.87 -7.49
N CYS A 99 -8.51 -8.23 -8.04
CA CYS A 99 -8.59 -6.87 -8.54
C CYS A 99 -9.34 -6.80 -9.87
N ILE A 100 -10.20 -5.81 -9.99
CA ILE A 100 -10.92 -5.47 -11.21
C ILE A 100 -10.47 -4.09 -11.67
N LEU A 101 -10.20 -3.93 -12.95
CA LEU A 101 -9.94 -2.62 -13.53
C LEU A 101 -11.26 -1.98 -13.98
N LYS A 102 -11.64 -0.86 -13.37
CA LYS A 102 -12.82 -0.09 -13.79
C LYS A 102 -12.41 1.13 -14.58
N MET A 103 -12.80 1.16 -15.84
CA MET A 103 -12.61 2.31 -16.74
C MET A 103 -13.83 3.24 -16.67
N ASP A 104 -13.58 4.55 -16.70
CA ASP A 104 -14.61 5.56 -16.90
C ASP A 104 -14.79 5.90 -18.39
N SER A 105 -15.82 6.70 -18.70
CA SER A 105 -16.09 7.17 -20.07
C SER A 105 -14.99 8.06 -20.65
N SER A 106 -14.11 8.60 -19.80
CA SER A 106 -12.98 9.43 -20.19
C SER A 106 -11.69 8.62 -20.40
N GLY A 107 -11.76 7.29 -20.35
CA GLY A 107 -10.63 6.39 -20.54
C GLY A 107 -9.69 6.28 -19.33
N LYS A 108 -10.04 6.86 -18.18
CA LYS A 108 -9.27 6.70 -16.94
C LYS A 108 -9.65 5.39 -16.28
N SER A 109 -8.64 4.65 -15.83
CA SER A 109 -8.82 3.38 -15.14
C SER A 109 -8.42 3.48 -13.68
N ARG A 110 -9.07 2.68 -12.84
CA ARG A 110 -8.68 2.51 -11.43
C ARG A 110 -8.83 1.07 -11.00
N LEU A 111 -8.01 0.68 -10.03
CA LEU A 111 -8.14 -0.57 -9.29
C LEU A 111 -9.44 -0.55 -8.46
N THR A 112 -10.21 -1.64 -8.51
CA THR A 112 -11.38 -1.87 -7.67
C THR A 112 -11.54 -3.37 -7.38
N LYS A 113 -12.61 -3.76 -6.69
CA LYS A 113 -12.93 -5.17 -6.38
C LYS A 113 -14.36 -5.51 -6.77
N ASP A 114 -14.69 -6.80 -6.78
CA ASP A 114 -16.08 -7.24 -6.92
C ASP A 114 -16.85 -6.99 -5.62
N PHE A 115 -17.72 -5.98 -5.63
CA PHE A 115 -18.58 -5.67 -4.49
C PHE A 115 -19.65 -6.73 -4.23
N ARG A 116 -19.91 -7.65 -5.19
CA ARG A 116 -20.82 -8.79 -4.99
C ARG A 116 -20.20 -9.87 -4.11
N ASN A 117 -18.86 -9.90 -4.01
CA ASN A 117 -18.13 -10.85 -3.18
C ASN A 117 -17.24 -10.12 -2.16
N PRO A 118 -17.82 -9.60 -1.06
CA PRO A 118 -17.09 -8.77 -0.09
C PRO A 118 -15.95 -9.49 0.64
N ARG A 119 -15.92 -10.83 0.60
CA ARG A 119 -14.84 -11.66 1.14
C ARG A 119 -13.57 -11.57 0.29
N GLN A 120 -13.68 -11.21 -0.99
CA GLN A 120 -12.53 -10.95 -1.84
C GLN A 120 -11.89 -9.62 -1.45
N LYS A 121 -10.77 -9.72 -0.72
CA LYS A 121 -9.97 -8.59 -0.28
C LYS A 121 -8.92 -8.22 -1.34
N ILE A 122 -8.55 -6.95 -1.36
CA ILE A 122 -7.56 -6.38 -2.29
C ILE A 122 -6.50 -5.52 -1.56
N ASP A 123 -6.45 -5.59 -0.23
CA ASP A 123 -5.64 -4.67 0.58
C ASP A 123 -4.14 -4.75 0.24
N LEU A 124 -3.55 -5.95 0.12
CA LEU A 124 -2.17 -6.13 -0.35
C LEU A 124 -1.91 -5.56 -1.76
N ALA A 125 -2.89 -5.65 -2.67
CA ALA A 125 -2.74 -5.08 -4.01
C ALA A 125 -2.80 -3.54 -3.98
N VAL A 126 -3.63 -2.96 -3.11
CA VAL A 126 -3.68 -1.51 -2.86
C VAL A 126 -2.37 -1.03 -2.20
N ALA A 127 -1.86 -1.77 -1.22
CA ALA A 127 -0.57 -1.48 -0.58
C ALA A 127 0.58 -1.49 -1.60
N LEU A 128 0.64 -2.50 -2.47
CA LEU A 128 1.59 -2.55 -3.58
C LEU A 128 1.45 -1.35 -4.53
N MET A 129 0.21 -0.99 -4.90
CA MET A 129 -0.05 0.16 -5.76
C MET A 129 0.48 1.47 -5.14
N MET A 130 0.21 1.69 -3.85
CA MET A 130 0.67 2.88 -3.12
C MET A 130 2.19 2.92 -3.02
N ALA A 131 2.80 1.80 -2.62
CA ALA A 131 4.26 1.68 -2.51
C ALA A 131 4.94 1.92 -3.87
N TRP A 132 4.43 1.31 -4.95
CA TRP A 132 5.00 1.48 -6.28
C TRP A 132 4.82 2.90 -6.83
N HIS A 133 3.65 3.50 -6.62
CA HIS A 133 3.40 4.87 -7.07
C HIS A 133 4.37 5.87 -6.43
N ARG A 134 4.71 5.66 -5.16
CA ARG A 134 5.72 6.45 -4.45
C ARG A 134 7.15 6.11 -4.85
N ALA A 135 7.51 4.83 -4.95
CA ALA A 135 8.84 4.39 -5.36
C ALA A 135 9.21 4.82 -6.79
N SER A 136 8.22 4.98 -7.67
CA SER A 136 8.41 5.44 -9.05
C SER A 136 8.31 6.97 -9.22
N ALA A 137 7.87 7.69 -8.19
CA ALA A 137 7.84 9.14 -8.17
C ALA A 137 9.20 9.73 -7.76
N LYS A 138 9.43 11.00 -8.08
CA LYS A 138 10.56 11.74 -7.50
C LYS A 138 10.28 11.96 -6.02
N LEU A 139 11.27 11.68 -5.17
CA LEU A 139 11.24 12.11 -3.78
C LEU A 139 11.22 13.64 -3.75
N GLU A 140 10.22 14.21 -3.09
CA GLU A 140 10.21 15.65 -2.81
C GLU A 140 11.40 15.97 -1.89
N PRO A 141 12.18 17.03 -2.18
CA PRO A 141 13.31 17.39 -1.35
C PRO A 141 12.83 17.80 0.04
N GLU A 142 13.54 17.34 1.08
CA GLU A 142 13.33 17.81 2.44
C GLU A 142 13.54 19.34 2.46
N ILE A 143 12.49 20.09 2.85
CA ILE A 143 12.56 21.54 2.96
C ILE A 143 13.34 21.85 4.25
N ILE A 144 14.66 21.94 4.14
CA ILE A 144 15.50 22.45 5.23
C ILE A 144 15.19 23.94 5.36
N PRO A 145 14.59 24.42 6.46
CA PRO A 145 14.37 25.85 6.66
C PRO A 145 15.74 26.53 6.67
N GLN A 146 16.02 27.31 5.62
CA GLN A 146 17.20 28.17 5.60
C GLN A 146 16.93 29.36 6.50
N PHE A 147 17.46 29.32 7.72
CA PHE A 147 17.55 30.51 8.55
C PHE A 147 18.64 31.41 7.98
N TYR A 148 18.22 32.53 7.38
CA TYR A 148 19.15 33.61 7.05
C TYR A 148 19.41 34.40 8.34
N PHE A 149 20.67 34.38 8.80
CA PHE A 149 21.15 35.21 9.90
C PHE A 149 21.70 36.54 9.38
#